data_AF-A0AA43XJV9-F1
#
_entry.id   AF-A0AA43XJV9-F1
#
_cell.length_a   1.000
_cell.length_b   1.000
_cell.length_c   1.000
_cell.angle_alpha   90.00
_cell.angle_beta   90.00
_cell.angle_gamma   90.00
#
_symmetry.space_group_name_H-M   'P 1'
#
loop_
_entity.id
_entity.type
_entity.pdbx_description
1 polymer ?
#
loop_
_entity_poly.entity_id
_entity_poly.type
_entity_poly.pdbx_seq_one_letter_code
_entity_poly.pdbx_strand_id
1 'polypeptide(L)'
;MIEVLYDNPDLLLNISTYFKNYNRNISRRVFEEILSHLKDQEINQNINAYMMDAIVNQLNEREHIILQEFVIERWSRRGKHPLNPSYRMSIINYLLKRQYFNYEAIKDIIEGENEWIVRKSLIQNVNKDFIGEPSFTVLARKLLSSENVDEAITSAHEIIINKYSLSKPYNDINHIAQKVLKNGGIINRAASQPSMIHEKLLFICNGKSTRYTLLKKDWKKMLKDNHDSAESIIIRAYGYVQSDITAFVNILDTFNDLLMDRLFQHDPSIGKYVLGKPGSVLSSKSSRFGKKYPDFFKLCNEIHNKRLESDLSHPMVKATGNPTKRIKYAYINTVRKTMYAGYNELLNKW
;
A
#
# COMPACT_ATOMS: atom_id res chain seq x y z
N MET A 1 -6.05 31.04 27.20
CA MET A 1 -5.00 30.41 26.35
C MET A 1 -5.65 29.50 25.31
N ILE A 2 -6.73 28.80 25.66
CA ILE A 2 -7.44 27.90 24.75
C ILE A 2 -8.31 28.70 23.77
N GLU A 3 -8.93 29.80 24.21
CA GLU A 3 -9.65 30.73 23.32
C GLU A 3 -8.78 31.28 22.18
N VAL A 4 -7.47 31.46 22.42
CA VAL A 4 -6.50 31.95 21.43
C VAL A 4 -6.31 30.96 20.27
N LEU A 5 -6.59 29.66 20.48
CA LEU A 5 -6.43 28.63 19.44
C LEU A 5 -7.46 28.74 18.30
N TYR A 6 -8.59 29.42 18.51
CA TYR A 6 -9.57 29.63 17.44
C TYR A 6 -9.07 30.62 16.40
N ASP A 7 -8.50 31.72 16.89
CA ASP A 7 -7.98 32.77 16.04
C ASP A 7 -6.55 32.46 15.54
N ASN A 8 -5.83 31.58 16.25
CA ASN A 8 -4.44 31.20 15.95
C ASN A 8 -4.23 29.68 16.07
N PRO A 9 -4.75 28.87 15.14
CA PRO A 9 -4.57 27.42 15.15
C PRO A 9 -3.10 26.98 15.07
N ASP A 10 -2.23 27.83 14.56
CA ASP A 10 -0.78 27.65 14.49
C ASP A 10 -0.13 27.52 15.88
N LEU A 11 -0.74 28.10 16.93
CA LEU A 11 -0.24 28.00 18.31
C LEU A 11 -0.57 26.65 18.97
N LEU A 12 -1.34 25.77 18.32
CA LEU A 12 -1.76 24.48 18.85
C LEU A 12 -0.59 23.64 19.36
N LEU A 13 0.48 23.55 18.58
CA LEU A 13 1.63 22.71 18.93
C LEU A 13 2.33 23.26 20.17
N ASN A 14 2.50 24.58 20.26
CA ASN A 14 3.16 25.23 21.39
C ASN A 14 2.34 25.07 22.67
N ILE A 15 1.03 25.30 22.60
CA ILE A 15 0.11 25.15 23.74
C ILE A 15 0.03 23.69 24.18
N SER A 16 -0.11 22.75 23.24
CA SER A 16 -0.12 21.31 23.54
C SER A 16 1.19 20.86 24.19
N THR A 17 2.33 21.33 23.70
CA THR A 17 3.65 21.00 24.24
C THR A 17 3.83 21.56 25.65
N TYR A 18 3.35 22.77 25.91
CA TYR A 18 3.34 23.35 27.25
C TYR A 18 2.59 22.47 28.24
N PHE A 19 1.36 22.04 27.91
CA PHE A 19 0.58 21.16 28.79
C PHE A 19 1.21 19.78 28.96
N LYS A 20 1.74 19.18 27.87
CA LYS A 20 2.42 17.87 27.95
C LYS A 20 3.60 17.89 28.92
N ASN A 21 4.37 18.97 28.89
CA ASN A 21 5.58 19.14 29.71
C ASN A 21 5.31 19.81 31.06
N TYR A 22 4.03 20.03 31.40
CA TYR A 22 3.69 20.64 32.68
C TYR A 22 3.99 19.65 33.81
N ASN A 23 4.88 20.01 34.73
CA ASN A 23 5.38 19.08 35.77
C ASN A 23 4.39 18.82 36.93
N ARG A 24 3.17 19.34 36.84
CA ARG A 24 2.14 19.25 37.89
C ARG A 24 0.81 18.91 37.25
N ASN A 25 -0.12 18.41 38.06
CA ASN A 25 -1.49 18.29 37.59
C ASN A 25 -2.05 19.66 37.21
N ILE A 26 -2.79 19.73 36.11
CA ILE A 26 -3.47 20.96 35.72
C ILE A 26 -4.51 21.33 36.79
N SER A 27 -4.79 22.63 36.93
CA SER A 27 -5.83 23.05 37.87
C SER A 27 -7.21 22.67 37.35
N ARG A 28 -8.14 22.39 38.26
CA ARG A 28 -9.54 22.07 37.92
C ARG A 28 -10.19 23.11 37.00
N ARG A 29 -9.91 24.40 37.23
CA ARG A 29 -10.41 25.49 36.38
C ARG A 29 -9.94 25.37 34.93
N VAL A 30 -8.66 25.05 34.74
CA VAL A 30 -8.08 24.84 33.41
C VAL A 30 -8.67 23.60 32.76
N PHE A 31 -8.83 22.51 33.51
CA PHE A 31 -9.51 21.30 33.02
C PHE A 31 -10.95 21.57 32.57
N GLU A 32 -11.74 22.28 33.38
CA GLU A 32 -13.13 22.64 33.07
C GLU A 32 -13.23 23.50 31.80
N GLU A 33 -12.29 24.44 31.62
CA GLU A 33 -12.18 25.25 30.39
C GLU A 33 -11.90 24.35 29.18
N ILE A 34 -10.90 23.47 29.24
CA ILE A 34 -10.58 22.53 28.15
C ILE A 34 -11.77 21.62 27.84
N LEU A 35 -12.41 21.06 28.87
CA LEU A 35 -13.54 20.16 28.70
C LEU A 35 -14.74 20.88 28.07
N SER A 36 -14.98 22.13 28.45
CA SER A 36 -16.01 22.96 27.80
C SER A 36 -15.69 23.12 26.30
N HIS A 37 -14.43 23.36 25.94
CA HIS A 37 -14.02 23.49 24.55
C HIS A 37 -14.19 22.18 23.76
N LEU A 38 -13.82 21.04 24.36
CA LEU A 38 -14.03 19.73 23.75
C LEU A 38 -15.52 19.41 23.49
N LYS A 39 -16.43 20.00 24.28
CA LYS A 39 -17.89 19.85 24.14
C LYS A 39 -18.51 20.82 23.14
N ASP A 40 -18.04 22.06 23.10
CA ASP A 40 -18.74 23.18 22.45
C ASP A 40 -18.50 23.24 20.92
N GLN A 41 -17.30 22.87 20.45
CA GLN A 41 -16.96 23.02 19.04
C GLN A 41 -16.38 21.75 18.41
N GLU A 42 -17.23 21.05 17.65
CA GLU A 42 -16.80 19.91 16.80
C GLU A 42 -16.08 20.36 15.52
N ILE A 43 -15.94 21.67 15.29
CA ILE A 43 -15.45 22.24 14.02
C ILE A 43 -14.00 21.84 13.74
N ASN A 44 -13.18 21.60 14.78
CA ASN A 44 -11.81 21.15 14.60
C ASN A 44 -11.45 19.95 15.49
N GLN A 45 -11.95 18.76 15.12
CA GLN A 45 -11.65 17.50 15.80
C GLN A 45 -10.14 17.20 15.91
N ASN A 46 -9.29 17.74 15.03
CA ASN A 46 -7.84 17.62 15.18
C ASN A 46 -7.33 18.38 16.40
N ILE A 47 -7.78 19.62 16.62
CA ILE A 47 -7.44 20.38 17.84
C ILE A 47 -7.88 19.60 19.09
N ASN A 48 -9.09 19.04 19.06
CA ASN A 48 -9.61 18.25 20.19
C ASN A 48 -8.74 17.02 20.49
N ALA A 49 -8.27 16.33 19.44
CA ALA A 49 -7.31 15.23 19.57
C ALA A 49 -6.03 15.68 20.29
N TYR A 50 -5.38 16.74 19.78
CA TYR A 50 -4.13 17.27 20.34
C TYR A 50 -4.28 17.75 21.79
N MET A 51 -5.37 18.45 22.10
CA MET A 51 -5.64 18.97 23.43
C MET A 51 -5.90 17.84 24.44
N MET A 52 -6.70 16.84 24.06
CA MET A 52 -6.97 15.69 24.93
C MET A 52 -5.68 14.90 25.21
N ASP A 53 -4.88 14.62 24.16
CA ASP A 53 -3.58 13.95 24.30
C ASP A 53 -2.59 14.77 25.11
N ALA A 54 -2.71 16.10 25.13
CA ALA A 54 -1.83 16.97 25.88
C ALA A 54 -2.09 16.94 27.39
N ILE A 55 -3.35 16.81 27.79
CA ILE A 55 -3.72 16.86 29.21
C ILE A 55 -3.85 15.51 29.87
N VAL A 56 -4.00 14.42 29.11
CA VAL A 56 -4.37 13.10 29.65
C VAL A 56 -3.45 12.63 30.78
N ASN A 57 -2.15 12.89 30.72
CA ASN A 57 -1.20 12.45 31.74
C ASN A 57 -1.05 13.46 32.91
N GLN A 58 -1.79 14.57 32.89
CA GLN A 58 -1.70 15.69 33.83
C GLN A 58 -2.99 15.90 34.63
N LEU A 59 -3.90 14.92 34.61
CA LEU A 59 -5.16 14.97 35.35
C LEU A 59 -5.06 14.22 36.67
N ASN A 60 -5.80 14.68 37.68
CA ASN A 60 -6.07 13.84 38.86
C ASN A 60 -7.20 12.84 38.59
N GLU A 61 -7.39 11.86 39.47
CA GLU A 61 -8.41 10.81 39.27
C GLU A 61 -9.85 11.36 39.16
N ARG A 62 -10.18 12.46 39.85
CA ARG A 62 -11.53 13.05 39.73
C ARG A 62 -11.77 13.61 38.34
N GLU A 63 -10.78 14.31 37.79
CA GLU A 63 -10.82 14.85 36.43
C GLU A 63 -10.81 13.73 35.37
N HIS A 64 -10.09 12.63 35.63
CA HIS A 64 -10.14 11.44 34.78
C HIS A 64 -11.53 10.82 34.69
N ILE A 65 -12.27 10.74 35.81
CA ILE A 65 -13.65 10.22 35.80
C ILE A 65 -14.53 11.10 34.91
N ILE A 66 -14.46 12.42 35.07
CA ILE A 66 -15.25 13.38 34.28
C ILE A 66 -14.89 13.28 32.79
N LEU A 67 -13.60 13.23 32.46
CA LEU A 67 -13.16 13.07 31.07
C LEU A 67 -13.61 11.72 30.50
N GLN A 68 -13.56 10.66 31.30
CA GLN A 68 -13.97 9.32 30.88
C GLN A 68 -15.45 9.25 30.51
N GLU A 69 -16.34 9.87 31.31
CA GLU A 69 -17.77 9.96 30.98
C GLU A 69 -17.99 10.67 29.63
N PHE A 70 -17.32 11.81 29.42
CA PHE A 70 -17.38 12.54 28.15
C PHE A 70 -16.89 11.70 26.97
N VAL A 71 -15.74 11.03 27.11
CA VAL A 71 -15.14 10.23 26.03
C VAL A 71 -16.00 9.00 25.71
N ILE A 72 -16.58 8.33 26.70
CA ILE A 72 -17.51 7.20 26.51
C ILE A 72 -18.76 7.66 25.77
N GLU A 73 -19.36 8.78 26.21
CA GLU A 73 -20.52 9.36 25.52
C GLU A 73 -20.18 9.68 24.07
N ARG A 74 -19.03 10.32 23.82
CA ARG A 74 -18.59 10.67 22.48
C ARG A 74 -18.38 9.44 21.60
N TRP A 75 -17.73 8.41 22.15
CA TRP A 75 -17.54 7.14 21.47
C TRP A 75 -18.87 6.48 21.10
N SER A 76 -19.85 6.48 22.00
CA SER A 76 -21.18 5.90 21.76
C SER A 76 -21.93 6.56 20.60
N ARG A 77 -21.73 7.88 20.39
CA ARG A 77 -22.40 8.68 19.37
C ARG A 77 -21.68 8.73 18.02
N ARG A 78 -20.55 8.04 17.86
CA ARG A 78 -19.70 8.07 16.66
C ARG A 78 -20.41 7.72 15.34
N GLY A 79 -21.53 6.99 15.39
CA GLY A 79 -22.35 6.71 14.20
C GLY A 79 -23.21 7.89 13.74
N LYS A 80 -23.62 8.76 14.67
CA LYS A 80 -24.38 9.99 14.37
C LYS A 80 -23.46 11.18 14.09
N HIS A 81 -22.34 11.24 14.81
CA HIS A 81 -21.32 12.27 14.69
C HIS A 81 -19.96 11.62 14.37
N PRO A 82 -19.64 11.42 13.08
CA PRO A 82 -18.42 10.75 12.67
C PRO A 82 -17.17 11.42 13.24
N LEU A 83 -16.28 10.58 13.77
CA LEU A 83 -14.99 11.01 14.29
C LEU A 83 -13.95 10.94 13.18
N ASN A 84 -13.16 11.99 13.00
CA ASN A 84 -11.99 11.94 12.13
C ASN A 84 -10.92 10.98 12.70
N PRO A 85 -9.94 10.54 11.90
CA PRO A 85 -8.98 9.52 12.33
C PRO A 85 -8.17 9.94 13.57
N SER A 86 -7.68 11.18 13.63
CA SER A 86 -6.88 11.70 14.73
C SER A 86 -7.63 11.70 16.07
N TYR A 87 -8.88 12.18 16.06
CA TYR A 87 -9.67 12.27 17.27
C TYR A 87 -10.16 10.90 17.73
N ARG A 88 -10.55 10.06 16.76
CA ARG A 88 -10.90 8.66 17.02
C ARG A 88 -9.74 7.89 17.66
N MET A 89 -8.53 8.04 17.12
CA MET A 89 -7.30 7.47 17.69
C MET A 89 -7.08 7.91 19.13
N SER A 90 -7.19 9.22 19.40
CA SER A 90 -7.00 9.78 20.74
C SER A 90 -8.02 9.24 21.74
N ILE A 91 -9.31 9.17 21.32
CA ILE A 91 -10.41 8.62 22.13
C ILE A 91 -10.15 7.15 22.45
N ILE A 92 -9.80 6.35 21.44
CA ILE A 92 -9.52 4.93 21.60
C ILE A 92 -8.33 4.73 22.55
N ASN A 93 -7.23 5.46 22.36
CA ASN A 93 -6.06 5.37 23.23
C ASN A 93 -6.39 5.70 24.69
N TYR A 94 -7.22 6.73 24.92
CA TYR A 94 -7.70 7.06 26.26
C TYR A 94 -8.49 5.89 26.88
N LEU A 95 -9.45 5.34 26.13
CA LEU A 95 -10.31 4.25 26.60
C LEU A 95 -9.54 2.94 26.82
N LEU A 96 -8.53 2.65 25.99
CA LEU A 96 -7.62 1.51 26.19
C LEU A 96 -6.82 1.64 27.49
N LYS A 97 -6.25 2.82 27.76
CA LYS A 97 -5.51 3.09 29.00
C LYS A 97 -6.38 2.91 30.25
N ARG A 98 -7.65 3.28 30.16
CA ARG A 98 -8.65 3.09 31.24
C ARG A 98 -9.31 1.71 31.22
N GLN A 99 -8.79 0.75 30.44
CA GLN A 99 -9.28 -0.63 30.34
C GLN A 99 -10.79 -0.73 30.05
N TYR A 100 -11.33 0.24 29.29
CA TYR A 100 -12.76 0.27 28.96
C TYR A 100 -13.15 -0.83 27.97
N PHE A 101 -12.25 -1.19 27.05
CA PHE A 101 -12.49 -2.22 26.06
C PHE A 101 -11.99 -3.58 26.54
N ASN A 102 -12.85 -4.59 26.44
CA ASN A 102 -12.44 -5.99 26.53
C ASN A 102 -11.82 -6.47 25.20
N TYR A 103 -11.33 -7.70 25.18
CA TYR A 103 -10.70 -8.30 24.00
C TYR A 103 -11.59 -8.25 22.74
N GLU A 104 -12.85 -8.69 22.83
CA GLU A 104 -13.75 -8.73 21.67
C GLU A 104 -14.04 -7.32 21.13
N ALA A 105 -14.24 -6.33 22.00
CA ALA A 105 -14.41 -4.95 21.57
C ALA A 105 -13.16 -4.41 20.84
N ILE A 106 -11.95 -4.74 21.32
CA ILE A 106 -10.70 -4.34 20.64
C ILE A 106 -10.61 -4.99 19.26
N LYS A 107 -10.94 -6.29 19.18
CA LYS A 107 -10.94 -7.04 17.94
C LYS A 107 -11.93 -6.47 16.93
N ASP A 108 -13.16 -6.20 17.34
CA ASP A 108 -14.20 -5.59 16.50
C ASP A 108 -13.76 -4.21 15.98
N ILE A 109 -13.09 -3.41 16.80
CA ILE A 109 -12.53 -2.12 16.36
C ILE A 109 -11.44 -2.34 15.31
N ILE A 110 -10.51 -3.28 15.52
CA ILE A 110 -9.42 -3.54 14.55
C ILE A 110 -9.96 -4.06 13.20
N GLU A 111 -11.03 -4.86 13.23
CA GLU A 111 -11.66 -5.44 12.04
C GLU A 111 -12.57 -4.45 11.31
N GLY A 112 -13.24 -3.55 12.04
CA GLY A 112 -14.14 -2.53 11.47
C GLY A 112 -13.47 -1.21 11.07
N GLU A 113 -12.21 -0.99 11.49
CA GLU A 113 -11.47 0.23 11.17
C GLU A 113 -10.76 0.12 9.82
N ASN A 114 -10.84 1.18 9.01
CA ASN A 114 -10.15 1.27 7.71
C ASN A 114 -8.90 2.16 7.78
N GLU A 115 -8.84 3.05 8.77
CA GLU A 115 -7.76 4.01 8.91
C GLU A 115 -6.55 3.37 9.59
N TRP A 116 -5.46 3.24 8.81
CA TRP A 116 -4.29 2.50 9.25
C TRP A 116 -3.61 3.08 10.48
N ILE A 117 -3.67 4.40 10.64
CA ILE A 117 -3.10 5.10 11.80
C ILE A 117 -3.82 4.72 13.09
N VAL A 118 -5.14 4.49 13.03
CA VAL A 118 -5.95 4.11 14.19
C VAL A 118 -5.63 2.66 14.58
N ARG A 119 -5.60 1.75 13.61
CA ARG A 119 -5.26 0.32 13.83
C ARG A 119 -3.85 0.13 14.38
N LYS A 120 -2.89 0.89 13.84
CA LYS A 120 -1.52 0.97 14.37
C LYS A 120 -1.50 1.44 15.83
N SER A 121 -2.23 2.52 16.14
CA SER A 121 -2.26 3.06 17.50
C SER A 121 -2.89 2.08 18.50
N LEU A 122 -3.94 1.36 18.09
CA LEU A 122 -4.60 0.32 18.89
C LEU A 122 -3.61 -0.74 19.38
N ILE A 123 -2.81 -1.32 18.48
CA ILE A 123 -1.88 -2.38 18.87
C ILE A 123 -0.73 -1.89 19.75
N GLN A 124 -0.34 -0.62 19.63
CA GLN A 124 0.69 -0.01 20.48
C GLN A 124 0.17 0.27 21.90
N ASN A 125 -1.10 0.67 22.04
CA ASN A 125 -1.67 1.16 23.30
C ASN A 125 -2.51 0.13 24.05
N VAL A 126 -2.78 -1.04 23.47
CA VAL A 126 -3.51 -2.10 24.18
C VAL A 126 -2.71 -2.56 25.40
N ASN A 127 -3.41 -2.68 26.54
CA ASN A 127 -2.82 -3.22 27.74
C ASN A 127 -2.68 -4.74 27.60
N LYS A 128 -1.44 -5.19 27.39
CA LYS A 128 -1.11 -6.58 27.07
C LYS A 128 -1.29 -7.50 28.28
N ASP A 129 -1.04 -7.00 29.49
CA ASP A 129 -1.26 -7.73 30.74
C ASP A 129 -2.76 -7.93 31.01
N PHE A 130 -3.59 -6.98 30.57
CA PHE A 130 -5.05 -7.06 30.73
C PHE A 130 -5.70 -8.11 29.81
N ILE A 131 -5.29 -8.17 28.53
CA ILE A 131 -5.88 -9.12 27.56
C ILE A 131 -5.15 -10.47 27.50
N GLY A 132 -3.90 -10.53 27.95
CA GLY A 132 -3.02 -11.70 27.89
C GLY A 132 -2.33 -11.89 26.53
N GLU A 133 -1.20 -12.59 26.54
CA GLU A 133 -0.37 -12.87 25.36
C GLU A 133 -1.15 -13.59 24.23
N PRO A 134 -1.94 -14.65 24.48
CA PRO A 134 -2.66 -15.33 23.40
C PRO A 134 -3.62 -14.39 22.67
N SER A 135 -4.35 -13.56 23.42
CA SER A 135 -5.28 -12.58 22.86
C SER A 135 -4.53 -11.52 22.05
N PHE A 136 -3.44 -10.99 22.60
CA PHE A 136 -2.61 -9.98 21.93
C PHE A 136 -2.02 -10.52 20.63
N THR A 137 -1.44 -11.72 20.64
CA THR A 137 -0.82 -12.33 19.45
C THR A 137 -1.83 -12.57 18.33
N VAL A 138 -3.10 -12.86 18.65
CA VAL A 138 -4.17 -12.94 17.65
C VAL A 138 -4.46 -11.59 17.01
N LEU A 139 -4.54 -10.51 17.80
CA LEU A 139 -4.75 -9.15 17.28
C LEU A 139 -3.57 -8.70 16.42
N ALA A 140 -2.35 -8.91 16.94
CA ALA A 140 -1.11 -8.60 16.24
C ALA A 140 -1.03 -9.36 14.91
N ARG A 141 -1.38 -10.65 14.89
CA ARG A 141 -1.38 -11.46 13.66
C ARG A 141 -2.27 -10.89 12.56
N LYS A 142 -3.41 -10.29 12.90
CA LYS A 142 -4.27 -9.61 11.91
C LYS A 142 -3.56 -8.44 11.24
N LEU A 143 -2.84 -7.63 12.02
CA LEU A 143 -2.10 -6.48 11.49
C LEU A 143 -0.81 -6.90 10.77
N LEU A 144 -0.15 -7.97 11.22
CA LEU A 144 0.98 -8.59 10.52
C LEU A 144 0.63 -8.99 9.09
N SER A 145 -0.60 -9.40 8.82
CA SER A 145 -1.10 -9.76 7.49
C SER A 145 -1.58 -8.57 6.66
N SER A 146 -1.49 -7.34 7.18
CA SER A 146 -1.93 -6.15 6.46
C SER A 146 -1.09 -5.86 5.22
N GLU A 147 -1.75 -5.33 4.18
CA GLU A 147 -1.08 -4.74 3.03
C GLU A 147 -0.35 -3.44 3.41
N ASN A 148 -0.86 -2.71 4.41
CA ASN A 148 -0.20 -1.52 4.93
C ASN A 148 1.05 -1.91 5.71
N VAL A 149 2.21 -1.45 5.23
CA VAL A 149 3.51 -1.81 5.79
C VAL A 149 3.70 -1.26 7.20
N ASP A 150 3.18 -0.07 7.52
CA ASP A 150 3.35 0.54 8.84
C ASP A 150 2.60 -0.23 9.93
N GLU A 151 1.39 -0.71 9.64
CA GLU A 151 0.64 -1.58 10.56
C GLU A 151 1.40 -2.88 10.82
N ALA A 152 1.86 -3.53 9.75
CA ALA A 152 2.52 -4.82 9.84
C ALA A 152 3.87 -4.72 10.57
N ILE A 153 4.67 -3.67 10.29
CA ILE A 153 5.93 -3.42 11.00
C ILE A 153 5.65 -3.10 12.47
N THR A 154 4.67 -2.26 12.77
CA THR A 154 4.36 -1.89 14.16
C THR A 154 3.94 -3.12 14.96
N SER A 155 3.10 -3.98 14.38
CA SER A 155 2.72 -5.23 15.02
C SER A 155 3.90 -6.18 15.23
N ALA A 156 4.79 -6.31 14.25
CA ALA A 156 6.03 -7.08 14.40
C ALA A 156 6.92 -6.53 15.53
N HIS A 157 7.05 -5.21 15.60
CA HIS A 157 7.81 -4.52 16.63
C HIS A 157 7.25 -4.78 18.03
N GLU A 158 5.93 -4.71 18.21
CA GLU A 158 5.30 -5.03 19.48
C GLU A 158 5.52 -6.50 19.88
N ILE A 159 5.45 -7.45 18.95
CA ILE A 159 5.77 -8.85 19.25
C ILE A 159 7.22 -9.00 19.73
N ILE A 160 8.17 -8.31 19.09
CA ILE A 160 9.59 -8.37 19.43
C ILE A 160 9.86 -7.77 20.81
N ILE A 161 9.36 -6.56 21.10
CA ILE A 161 9.58 -5.89 22.39
C ILE A 161 9.04 -6.74 23.55
N ASN A 162 7.86 -7.32 23.37
CA ASN A 162 7.21 -8.10 24.41
C ASN A 162 7.68 -9.57 24.43
N LYS A 163 8.59 -9.96 23.53
CA LYS A 163 9.15 -11.32 23.39
C LYS A 163 8.08 -12.40 23.23
N TYR A 164 6.97 -12.07 22.58
CA TYR A 164 5.88 -13.01 22.38
C TYR A 164 6.19 -14.00 21.26
N SER A 165 5.68 -15.22 21.43
CA SER A 165 5.84 -16.28 20.44
C SER A 165 4.82 -16.14 19.32
N LEU A 166 5.21 -16.48 18.08
CA LEU A 166 4.32 -16.47 16.93
C LEU A 166 4.17 -17.87 16.34
N SER A 167 2.92 -18.36 16.30
CA SER A 167 2.58 -19.66 15.73
C SER A 167 2.74 -19.67 14.20
N LYS A 168 3.06 -20.84 13.65
CA LYS A 168 3.03 -21.08 12.20
C LYS A 168 1.58 -21.16 11.70
N PRO A 169 1.31 -20.90 10.40
CA PRO A 169 2.26 -20.59 9.32
C PRO A 169 2.74 -19.13 9.34
N TYR A 170 3.71 -18.74 8.50
CA TYR A 170 4.19 -17.34 8.38
C TYR A 170 3.96 -16.76 6.99
N ASN A 171 3.36 -17.52 6.07
CA ASN A 171 3.18 -17.15 4.67
C ASN A 171 2.12 -16.05 4.47
N ASP A 172 1.21 -15.90 5.42
CA ASP A 172 0.17 -14.88 5.51
C ASP A 172 0.69 -13.54 6.07
N ILE A 173 1.91 -13.49 6.60
CA ILE A 173 2.50 -12.27 7.15
C ILE A 173 3.09 -11.43 6.02
N ASN A 174 2.91 -10.11 6.09
CA ASN A 174 3.53 -9.15 5.19
C ASN A 174 5.06 -9.39 5.10
N HIS A 175 5.57 -9.48 3.88
CA HIS A 175 6.98 -9.85 3.65
C HIS A 175 7.99 -8.88 4.29
N ILE A 176 7.64 -7.59 4.47
CA ILE A 176 8.49 -6.62 5.18
C ILE A 176 8.47 -6.90 6.68
N ALA A 177 7.29 -7.15 7.26
CA ALA A 177 7.17 -7.52 8.67
C ALA A 177 7.89 -8.84 8.98
N GLN A 178 7.89 -9.81 8.06
CA GLN A 178 8.70 -11.03 8.21
C GLN A 178 10.20 -10.74 8.32
N LYS A 179 10.74 -9.75 7.59
CA LYS A 179 12.14 -9.34 7.74
C LYS A 179 12.41 -8.76 9.13
N VAL A 180 11.49 -7.95 9.64
CA VAL A 180 11.57 -7.39 10.99
C VAL A 180 11.55 -8.50 12.05
N LEU A 181 10.59 -9.43 11.96
CA LEU A 181 10.49 -10.59 12.85
C LEU A 181 11.72 -11.50 12.79
N LYS A 182 12.30 -11.69 11.60
CA LYS A 182 13.53 -12.46 11.43
C LYS A 182 14.72 -11.79 12.13
N ASN A 183 14.88 -10.48 11.94
CA ASN A 183 15.93 -9.72 12.58
C ASN A 183 15.76 -9.67 14.12
N GLY A 184 14.51 -9.65 14.60
CA GLY A 184 14.19 -9.77 16.02
C GLY A 184 14.27 -11.18 16.61
N GLY A 185 14.67 -12.18 15.81
CA GLY A 185 14.82 -13.57 16.27
C GLY A 185 13.51 -14.33 16.54
N ILE A 186 12.35 -13.76 16.17
CA ILE A 186 11.03 -14.40 16.36
C ILE A 186 10.81 -15.51 15.32
N ILE A 187 11.31 -15.33 14.10
CA ILE A 187 11.24 -16.34 13.03
C ILE A 187 12.62 -16.58 12.41
N ASN A 188 12.87 -17.78 11.92
CA ASN A 188 14.17 -18.14 11.34
C ASN A 188 14.34 -17.68 9.88
N ARG A 189 13.22 -17.52 9.15
CA ARG A 189 13.21 -17.24 7.72
C ARG A 189 12.12 -16.23 7.41
N ALA A 190 12.46 -15.28 6.54
CA ALA A 190 11.51 -14.35 5.94
C ALA A 190 11.24 -14.76 4.49
N ALA A 191 10.02 -14.53 4.01
CA ALA A 191 9.67 -14.70 2.62
C ALA A 191 10.55 -13.80 1.73
N SER A 192 10.85 -14.30 0.53
CA SER A 192 11.46 -13.46 -0.50
C SER A 192 10.49 -12.34 -0.89
N GLN A 193 11.02 -11.18 -1.29
CA GLN A 193 10.20 -10.08 -1.80
C GLN A 193 9.30 -10.57 -2.95
N PRO A 194 8.00 -10.28 -2.94
CA PRO A 194 7.12 -10.63 -4.05
C PRO A 194 7.51 -9.88 -5.33
N SER A 195 7.20 -10.46 -6.48
CA SER A 195 7.44 -9.80 -7.77
C SER A 195 6.55 -8.57 -7.93
N MET A 196 7.15 -7.44 -8.30
CA MET A 196 6.47 -6.18 -8.57
C MET A 196 5.88 -6.14 -9.99
N ILE A 197 6.20 -7.12 -10.85
CA ILE A 197 5.78 -7.11 -12.26
C ILE A 197 4.27 -6.98 -12.40
N HIS A 198 3.51 -7.73 -11.61
CA HIS A 198 2.04 -7.69 -11.67
C HIS A 198 1.49 -6.28 -11.41
N GLU A 199 1.91 -5.63 -10.33
CA GLU A 199 1.43 -4.30 -9.94
C GLU A 199 1.81 -3.23 -10.98
N LYS A 200 3.06 -3.26 -11.47
CA LYS A 200 3.52 -2.30 -12.47
C LYS A 200 2.83 -2.49 -13.81
N LEU A 201 2.65 -3.73 -14.23
CA LEU A 201 1.95 -4.07 -15.47
C LEU A 201 0.47 -3.67 -15.41
N LEU A 202 -0.19 -3.93 -14.28
CA LEU A 202 -1.57 -3.54 -14.05
C LEU A 202 -1.71 -2.02 -14.13
N PHE A 203 -0.83 -1.27 -13.46
CA PHE A 203 -0.82 0.19 -13.56
C PHE A 203 -0.58 0.66 -14.99
N ILE A 204 0.34 0.05 -15.75
CA ILE A 204 0.60 0.44 -17.13
C ILE A 204 -0.66 0.27 -18.00
N CYS A 205 -1.42 -0.82 -17.79
CA CYS A 205 -2.67 -1.10 -18.49
C CYS A 205 -3.82 -0.14 -18.10
N ASN A 206 -3.88 0.27 -16.83
CA ASN A 206 -4.99 1.02 -16.25
C ASN A 206 -4.76 2.54 -16.12
N GLY A 207 -3.52 2.93 -15.85
CA GLY A 207 -3.12 4.23 -15.30
C GLY A 207 -3.91 4.56 -14.05
N LYS A 208 -4.63 5.69 -14.07
CA LYS A 208 -5.45 6.15 -12.95
C LYS A 208 -6.85 5.51 -12.88
N SER A 209 -7.21 4.66 -13.85
CA SER A 209 -8.51 3.96 -13.87
C SER A 209 -8.43 2.61 -13.18
N THR A 210 -9.55 2.04 -12.72
CA THR A 210 -9.66 0.69 -12.16
C THR A 210 -10.36 -0.28 -13.12
N ARG A 211 -10.27 -0.03 -14.44
CA ARG A 211 -11.07 -0.74 -15.46
C ARG A 211 -10.68 -2.20 -15.65
N TYR A 212 -9.40 -2.52 -15.55
CA TYR A 212 -8.86 -3.83 -15.88
C TYR A 212 -8.33 -4.55 -14.65
N THR A 213 -8.44 -5.88 -14.66
CA THR A 213 -7.85 -6.78 -13.65
C THR A 213 -7.06 -7.85 -14.37
N LEU A 214 -5.77 -7.99 -14.07
CA LEU A 214 -4.94 -9.07 -14.60
C LEU A 214 -4.96 -10.26 -13.65
N LEU A 215 -4.79 -11.47 -14.16
CA LEU A 215 -4.55 -12.63 -13.31
C LEU A 215 -3.20 -12.50 -12.58
N LYS A 216 -3.21 -12.83 -11.29
CA LYS A 216 -1.98 -12.88 -10.50
C LYS A 216 -1.30 -14.25 -10.73
N LYS A 217 -0.09 -14.23 -11.28
CA LYS A 217 0.77 -15.41 -11.49
C LYS A 217 2.09 -15.24 -10.76
N ASP A 218 2.75 -16.37 -10.48
CA ASP A 218 4.10 -16.37 -9.94
C ASP A 218 5.12 -16.02 -11.03
N TRP A 219 5.34 -14.71 -11.20
CA TRP A 219 6.27 -14.17 -12.18
C TRP A 219 7.71 -14.66 -11.98
N LYS A 220 8.12 -14.99 -10.75
CA LYS A 220 9.46 -15.54 -10.51
C LYS A 220 9.57 -16.92 -11.14
N LYS A 221 8.55 -17.76 -10.96
CA LYS A 221 8.48 -19.08 -11.58
C LYS A 221 8.35 -19.00 -13.11
N MET A 222 7.57 -18.06 -13.63
CA MET A 222 7.40 -17.87 -15.08
C MET A 222 8.69 -17.43 -15.77
N LEU A 223 9.41 -16.48 -15.17
CA LEU A 223 10.57 -15.85 -15.79
C LEU A 223 11.91 -16.49 -15.39
N LYS A 224 11.93 -17.31 -14.33
CA LYS A 224 13.13 -18.00 -13.81
C LYS A 224 14.31 -17.02 -13.68
N ASP A 225 15.45 -17.36 -14.26
CA ASP A 225 16.68 -16.57 -14.20
C ASP A 225 16.58 -15.18 -14.87
N ASN A 226 15.51 -14.93 -15.64
CA ASN A 226 15.27 -13.62 -16.26
C ASN A 226 14.35 -12.72 -15.41
N HIS A 227 13.88 -13.18 -14.25
CA HIS A 227 12.92 -12.43 -13.42
C HIS A 227 13.47 -11.07 -13.00
N ASP A 228 14.67 -11.00 -12.42
CA ASP A 228 15.25 -9.74 -11.95
C ASP A 228 15.42 -8.71 -13.07
N SER A 229 15.86 -9.16 -14.25
CA SER A 229 16.00 -8.31 -15.43
C SER A 229 14.64 -7.81 -15.94
N ALA A 230 13.66 -8.71 -16.06
CA ALA A 230 12.30 -8.35 -16.49
C ALA A 230 11.61 -7.39 -15.48
N GLU A 231 11.84 -7.59 -14.19
CA GLU A 231 11.32 -6.72 -13.13
C GLU A 231 11.94 -5.32 -13.19
N SER A 232 13.27 -5.22 -13.37
CA SER A 232 13.95 -3.94 -13.58
C SER A 232 13.44 -3.21 -14.84
N ILE A 233 13.18 -3.95 -15.92
CA ILE A 233 12.63 -3.39 -17.16
C ILE A 233 11.21 -2.84 -16.92
N ILE A 234 10.30 -3.59 -16.29
CA ILE A 234 8.93 -3.11 -16.10
C ILE A 234 8.82 -1.98 -15.07
N ILE A 235 9.69 -1.94 -14.06
CA ILE A 235 9.77 -0.81 -13.12
C ILE A 235 10.17 0.47 -13.87
N ARG A 236 11.16 0.39 -14.77
CA ARG A 236 11.53 1.52 -15.62
C ARG A 236 10.42 1.90 -16.60
N ALA A 237 9.75 0.92 -17.20
CA ALA A 237 8.58 1.15 -18.05
C ALA A 237 7.46 1.90 -17.30
N TYR A 238 7.22 1.53 -16.03
CA TYR A 238 6.28 2.24 -15.16
C TYR A 238 6.68 3.70 -14.90
N GLY A 239 7.97 4.01 -14.81
CA GLY A 239 8.44 5.39 -14.77
C GLY A 239 8.18 6.13 -16.10
N TYR A 240 8.63 5.55 -17.21
CA TYR A 240 8.54 6.18 -18.52
C TYR A 240 7.11 6.37 -19.03
N VAL A 241 6.17 5.48 -18.70
CA VAL A 241 4.77 5.64 -19.13
C VAL A 241 4.14 6.95 -18.62
N GLN A 242 4.73 7.57 -17.58
CA GLN A 242 4.25 8.81 -16.97
C GLN A 242 4.97 10.05 -17.48
N SER A 243 6.17 9.91 -18.06
CA SER A 243 7.06 11.03 -18.40
C SER A 243 7.52 11.04 -19.86
N ASP A 244 7.80 9.88 -20.44
CA ASP A 244 8.30 9.74 -21.80
C ASP A 244 7.77 8.46 -22.49
N ILE A 245 6.73 8.64 -23.30
CA ILE A 245 6.13 7.52 -24.07
C ILE A 245 7.09 6.94 -25.11
N THR A 246 8.07 7.70 -25.57
CA THR A 246 9.05 7.20 -26.54
C THR A 246 9.96 6.19 -25.87
N ALA A 247 10.55 6.55 -24.73
CA ALA A 247 11.34 5.62 -23.91
C ALA A 247 10.51 4.42 -23.44
N PHE A 248 9.25 4.64 -23.05
CA PHE A 248 8.31 3.59 -22.65
C PHE A 248 8.12 2.52 -23.74
N VAL A 249 7.85 2.92 -24.99
CA VAL A 249 7.65 1.96 -26.09
C VAL A 249 8.91 1.13 -26.34
N ASN A 250 10.09 1.77 -26.32
CA ASN A 250 11.36 1.07 -26.53
C ASN A 250 11.64 0.03 -25.42
N ILE A 251 11.43 0.39 -24.16
CA ILE A 251 11.66 -0.53 -23.04
C ILE A 251 10.60 -1.63 -22.97
N LEU A 252 9.35 -1.33 -23.35
CA LEU A 252 8.28 -2.31 -23.36
C LEU A 252 8.47 -3.37 -24.46
N ASP A 253 9.03 -2.99 -25.63
CA ASP A 253 9.44 -3.95 -26.66
C ASP A 253 10.45 -4.96 -26.08
N THR A 254 11.41 -4.47 -25.30
CA THR A 254 12.40 -5.33 -24.62
C THR A 254 11.75 -6.26 -23.59
N PHE A 255 10.76 -5.77 -22.83
CA PHE A 255 10.00 -6.60 -21.90
C PHE A 255 9.21 -7.70 -22.63
N ASN A 256 8.53 -7.35 -23.72
CA ASN A 256 7.77 -8.29 -24.53
C ASN A 256 8.66 -9.34 -25.19
N ASP A 257 9.87 -8.97 -25.61
CA ASP A 257 10.89 -9.89 -26.14
C ASP A 257 11.25 -10.98 -25.11
N LEU A 258 11.51 -10.60 -23.85
CA LEU A 258 11.75 -11.56 -22.76
C LEU A 258 10.55 -12.48 -22.50
N LEU A 259 9.33 -11.95 -22.56
CA LEU A 259 8.12 -12.75 -22.40
C LEU A 259 7.91 -13.71 -23.56
N MET A 260 8.18 -13.28 -24.80
CA MET A 260 8.13 -14.16 -25.97
C MET A 260 9.13 -15.30 -25.84
N ASP A 261 10.38 -15.03 -25.44
CA ASP A 261 11.37 -16.09 -25.21
C ASP A 261 10.89 -17.13 -24.20
N ARG A 262 10.38 -16.69 -23.05
CA ARG A 262 9.83 -17.60 -22.04
C ARG A 262 8.57 -18.33 -22.51
N LEU A 263 7.72 -17.67 -23.29
CA LEU A 263 6.51 -18.29 -23.85
C LEU A 263 6.86 -19.41 -24.81
N PHE A 264 7.80 -19.19 -25.73
CA PHE A 264 8.21 -20.19 -26.73
C PHE A 264 8.94 -21.39 -26.09
N GLN A 265 9.62 -21.19 -24.95
CA GLN A 265 10.17 -22.28 -24.15
C GLN A 265 9.07 -23.05 -23.41
N HIS A 266 8.05 -22.35 -22.90
CA HIS A 266 6.93 -22.96 -22.18
C HIS A 266 5.98 -23.74 -23.09
N ASP A 267 5.70 -23.21 -24.28
CA ASP A 267 4.84 -23.83 -25.30
C ASP A 267 5.60 -24.04 -26.62
N PRO A 268 6.35 -25.14 -26.77
CA PRO A 268 7.12 -25.42 -27.99
C PRO A 268 6.25 -25.59 -29.25
N SER A 269 4.92 -25.76 -29.11
CA SER A 269 4.03 -25.97 -30.26
C SER A 269 3.93 -24.74 -31.16
N ILE A 270 4.25 -23.54 -30.66
CA ILE A 270 4.24 -22.30 -31.43
C ILE A 270 5.53 -22.06 -32.21
N GLY A 271 6.56 -22.88 -32.00
CA GLY A 271 7.82 -22.86 -32.74
C GLY A 271 9.05 -22.61 -31.87
N LYS A 272 10.11 -22.08 -32.47
CA LYS A 272 11.34 -21.66 -31.78
C LYS A 272 11.48 -20.16 -31.87
N TYR A 273 12.05 -19.56 -30.83
CA TYR A 273 12.35 -18.14 -30.79
C TYR A 273 13.81 -17.92 -30.41
N VAL A 274 14.39 -16.85 -30.94
CA VAL A 274 15.73 -16.39 -30.58
C VAL A 274 15.56 -15.01 -29.95
N LEU A 275 15.91 -14.90 -28.68
CA LEU A 275 15.86 -13.64 -27.93
C LEU A 275 16.60 -12.53 -28.70
N GLY A 276 16.02 -11.32 -28.75
CA GLY A 276 16.56 -10.20 -29.50
C GLY A 276 16.15 -10.18 -30.99
N LYS A 277 15.37 -11.16 -31.45
CA LYS A 277 14.87 -11.22 -32.84
C LYS A 277 13.33 -11.25 -32.92
N PRO A 278 12.61 -10.29 -32.33
CA PRO A 278 11.14 -10.26 -32.30
C PRO A 278 10.52 -10.31 -33.70
N GLY A 279 11.10 -9.62 -34.68
CA GLY A 279 10.63 -9.62 -36.06
C GLY A 279 10.59 -10.99 -36.74
N SER A 280 11.33 -11.99 -36.25
CA SER A 280 11.33 -13.35 -36.81
C SER A 280 10.01 -14.10 -36.61
N VAL A 281 9.26 -13.77 -35.55
CA VAL A 281 7.99 -14.42 -35.20
C VAL A 281 6.79 -13.50 -35.35
N LEU A 282 7.01 -12.19 -35.51
CA LEU A 282 5.96 -11.19 -35.67
C LEU A 282 5.61 -10.89 -37.15
N SER A 283 6.29 -11.52 -38.10
CA SER A 283 6.12 -11.28 -39.54
C SER A 283 4.74 -11.67 -40.09
N SER A 284 4.05 -12.64 -39.47
CA SER A 284 2.76 -13.12 -39.95
C SER A 284 1.79 -13.49 -38.83
N LYS A 285 0.58 -12.92 -38.91
CA LYS A 285 -0.56 -13.27 -38.04
C LYS A 285 -1.02 -14.72 -38.22
N SER A 286 -0.78 -15.33 -39.39
CA SER A 286 -1.13 -16.73 -39.66
C SER A 286 -0.12 -17.74 -39.13
N SER A 287 0.97 -17.26 -38.49
CA SER A 287 1.93 -18.10 -37.77
C SER A 287 1.26 -18.88 -36.63
N ARG A 288 1.90 -19.96 -36.16
CA ARG A 288 1.41 -20.73 -35.01
C ARG A 288 1.27 -19.87 -33.75
N PHE A 289 2.22 -18.95 -33.52
CA PHE A 289 2.15 -17.96 -32.45
C PHE A 289 0.94 -17.03 -32.62
N GLY A 290 0.77 -16.41 -33.79
CA GLY A 290 -0.36 -15.51 -34.06
C GLY A 290 -1.74 -16.19 -34.04
N LYS A 291 -1.81 -17.50 -34.28
CA LYS A 291 -3.05 -18.28 -34.17
C LYS A 291 -3.36 -18.72 -32.73
N LYS A 292 -2.35 -19.14 -31.97
CA LYS A 292 -2.54 -19.69 -30.61
C LYS A 292 -2.61 -18.60 -29.54
N TYR A 293 -1.90 -17.50 -29.73
CA TYR A 293 -1.87 -16.32 -28.86
C TYR A 293 -2.12 -15.02 -29.65
N PRO A 294 -3.30 -14.88 -30.30
CA PRO A 294 -3.61 -13.75 -31.17
C PRO A 294 -3.51 -12.37 -30.50
N ASP A 295 -3.91 -12.23 -29.24
CA ASP A 295 -3.91 -10.95 -28.54
C ASP A 295 -2.50 -10.60 -28.07
N PHE A 296 -1.74 -11.59 -27.56
CA PHE A 296 -0.36 -11.36 -27.17
C PHE A 296 0.54 -11.10 -28.40
N PHE A 297 0.30 -11.80 -29.51
CA PHE A 297 0.93 -11.50 -30.80
C PHE A 297 0.63 -10.07 -31.24
N LYS A 298 -0.65 -9.65 -31.18
CA LYS A 298 -1.06 -8.30 -31.55
C LYS A 298 -0.34 -7.25 -30.71
N LEU A 299 -0.27 -7.45 -29.39
CA LEU A 299 0.47 -6.58 -28.49
C LEU A 299 1.95 -6.48 -28.88
N CYS A 300 2.63 -7.61 -29.02
CA CYS A 300 4.04 -7.63 -29.37
C CYS A 300 4.29 -6.94 -30.71
N ASN A 301 3.48 -7.23 -31.72
CA ASN A 301 3.59 -6.61 -33.04
C ASN A 301 3.29 -5.10 -33.01
N GLU A 302 2.29 -4.66 -32.26
CA GLU A 302 1.93 -3.23 -32.17
C GLU A 302 3.06 -2.43 -31.51
N ILE A 303 3.60 -2.92 -30.39
CA ILE A 303 4.72 -2.27 -29.69
C ILE A 303 6.00 -2.31 -30.52
N HIS A 304 6.31 -3.46 -31.13
CA HIS A 304 7.51 -3.63 -31.95
C HIS A 304 7.52 -2.68 -33.15
N ASN A 305 6.42 -2.62 -33.90
CA ASN A 305 6.32 -1.70 -35.04
C ASN A 305 6.35 -0.25 -34.58
N LYS A 306 5.71 0.07 -33.44
CA LYS A 306 5.74 1.44 -32.93
C LYS A 306 7.14 1.88 -32.52
N ARG A 307 7.93 0.97 -31.96
CA ARG A 307 9.35 1.20 -31.66
C ARG A 307 10.14 1.54 -32.94
N LEU A 308 9.89 0.85 -34.05
CA LEU A 308 10.59 1.13 -35.32
C LEU A 308 10.31 2.53 -35.90
N GLU A 309 9.25 3.21 -35.44
CA GLU A 309 8.93 4.60 -35.79
C GLU A 309 9.62 5.64 -34.86
N SER A 310 10.22 5.19 -33.76
CA SER A 310 10.81 6.03 -32.72
C SER A 310 12.20 6.52 -33.10
N ASP A 311 12.44 7.81 -32.85
CA ASP A 311 13.75 8.48 -32.94
C ASP A 311 14.81 7.97 -31.94
N LEU A 312 14.41 7.17 -30.94
CA LEU A 312 15.33 6.48 -30.04
C LEU A 312 15.83 5.13 -30.58
N SER A 313 15.23 4.62 -31.67
CA SER A 313 15.61 3.33 -32.24
C SER A 313 16.54 3.47 -33.44
N HIS A 314 16.15 4.26 -34.44
CA HIS A 314 16.90 4.49 -35.68
C HIS A 314 16.61 5.90 -36.20
N PRO A 315 17.41 6.47 -37.13
CA PRO A 315 17.12 7.79 -37.69
C PRO A 315 16.01 7.78 -38.77
N MET A 316 15.75 6.63 -39.40
CA MET A 316 14.83 6.50 -40.54
C MET A 316 14.00 5.23 -40.44
N VAL A 317 12.72 5.31 -40.82
CA VAL A 317 11.80 4.17 -40.88
C VAL A 317 12.09 3.36 -42.14
N LYS A 318 12.57 2.12 -41.98
CA LYS A 318 13.00 1.26 -43.11
C LYS A 318 11.92 1.06 -44.19
N ALA A 319 10.66 0.94 -43.79
CA ALA A 319 9.56 0.66 -44.72
C ALA A 319 9.14 1.87 -45.58
N THR A 320 9.29 3.09 -45.06
CA THR A 320 8.79 4.31 -45.72
C THR A 320 9.90 5.26 -46.15
N GLY A 321 11.11 5.10 -45.63
CA GLY A 321 12.20 6.04 -45.83
C GLY A 321 11.98 7.40 -45.15
N ASN A 322 10.96 7.54 -44.28
CA ASN A 322 10.71 8.80 -43.58
C ASN A 322 11.57 8.90 -42.30
N PRO A 323 11.91 10.12 -41.85
CA PRO A 323 12.54 10.33 -40.55
C PRO A 323 11.65 9.80 -39.42
N THR A 324 12.27 9.09 -38.48
CA THR A 324 11.64 8.69 -37.21
C THR A 324 11.32 9.90 -36.35
N LYS A 325 10.36 9.76 -35.44
CA LYS A 325 9.90 10.88 -34.59
C LYS A 325 9.59 10.42 -33.18
N ARG A 326 9.62 11.38 -32.26
CA ARG A 326 9.09 11.21 -30.90
C ARG A 326 7.66 10.67 -30.94
N ILE A 327 7.38 9.66 -30.12
CA ILE A 327 6.03 9.10 -29.98
C ILE A 327 5.20 10.02 -29.09
N LYS A 328 4.03 10.44 -29.60
CA LYS A 328 3.11 11.33 -28.87
C LYS A 328 2.49 10.62 -27.68
N TYR A 329 2.30 11.37 -26.58
CA TYR A 329 1.73 10.82 -25.35
C TYR A 329 0.35 10.15 -25.57
N ALA A 330 -0.48 10.71 -26.45
CA ALA A 330 -1.81 10.18 -26.78
C ALA A 330 -1.82 8.69 -27.19
N TYR A 331 -0.69 8.14 -27.67
CA TYR A 331 -0.56 6.73 -28.00
C TYR A 331 -0.83 5.80 -26.80
N ILE A 332 -0.50 6.22 -25.57
CA ILE A 332 -0.74 5.37 -24.39
C ILE A 332 -2.23 5.08 -24.17
N ASN A 333 -3.10 6.04 -24.52
CA ASN A 333 -4.54 5.91 -24.34
C ASN A 333 -5.13 4.86 -25.29
N THR A 334 -4.52 4.67 -26.47
CA THR A 334 -4.98 3.68 -27.45
C THR A 334 -4.41 2.29 -27.16
N VAL A 335 -3.12 2.20 -26.82
CA VAL A 335 -2.41 0.92 -26.70
C VAL A 335 -2.80 0.13 -25.44
N ARG A 336 -3.29 0.79 -24.39
CA ARG A 336 -3.69 0.15 -23.13
C ARG A 336 -4.65 -1.01 -23.26
N LYS A 337 -5.65 -0.88 -24.13
CA LYS A 337 -6.60 -1.96 -24.40
C LYS A 337 -5.88 -3.17 -25.03
N THR A 338 -4.96 -2.93 -25.95
CA THR A 338 -4.14 -3.99 -26.56
C THR A 338 -3.21 -4.63 -25.51
N MET A 339 -2.54 -3.84 -24.68
CA MET A 339 -1.69 -4.34 -23.59
C MET A 339 -2.46 -5.26 -22.65
N TYR A 340 -3.61 -4.80 -22.16
CA TYR A 340 -4.46 -5.60 -21.29
C TYR A 340 -4.86 -6.93 -21.95
N ALA A 341 -5.40 -6.90 -23.16
CA ALA A 341 -5.84 -8.10 -23.86
C ALA A 341 -4.67 -9.10 -24.05
N GLY A 342 -3.52 -8.62 -24.49
CA GLY A 342 -2.35 -9.47 -24.72
C GLY A 342 -1.78 -10.08 -23.45
N TYR A 343 -1.58 -9.29 -22.40
CA TYR A 343 -1.07 -9.81 -21.13
C TYR A 343 -2.10 -10.72 -20.44
N ASN A 344 -3.39 -10.40 -20.53
CA ASN A 344 -4.43 -11.24 -19.95
C ASN A 344 -4.51 -12.59 -20.69
N GLU A 345 -4.45 -12.62 -22.02
CA GLU A 345 -4.39 -13.88 -22.77
C GLU A 345 -3.16 -14.71 -22.38
N LEU A 346 -1.98 -14.06 -22.33
CA LEU A 346 -0.74 -14.71 -21.95
C LEU A 346 -0.89 -15.40 -20.59
N LEU A 347 -1.37 -14.66 -19.58
CA LEU A 347 -1.50 -15.16 -18.22
C LEU A 347 -2.59 -16.24 -18.08
N ASN A 348 -3.65 -16.19 -18.88
CA ASN A 348 -4.70 -17.23 -18.87
C ASN A 348 -4.18 -18.55 -19.45
N LYS A 349 -3.33 -18.49 -20.47
CA LYS A 349 -2.82 -19.66 -21.21
C LYS A 349 -1.46 -20.17 -20.72
N TRP A 350 -0.92 -19.57 -19.66
CA TRP A 350 0.31 -19.98 -18.98
C TRP A 350 0.00 -20.88 -17.79
#